data_AF-A0A520IQT9-F1
#
_entry.id   AF-A0A520IQT9-F1
#
_cell.length_a   1.000
_cell.length_b   1.000
_cell.length_c   1.000
_cell.angle_alpha   90.00
_cell.angle_beta   90.00
_cell.angle_gamma   90.00
#
_symmetry.space_group_name_H-M   'P 1'
#
loop_
_entity.id
_entity.type
_entity.pdbx_description
1 polymer ?
#
loop_
_entity_poly.entity_id
_entity_poly.type
_entity_poly.pdbx_seq_one_letter_code
_entity_poly.pdbx_strand_id
1 'polypeptide(L)'
;MLSVYNYMGSAVLLTGIVAMLFAWGGAESPAAQVFMSGGILKYVIMFSPLAIVFGMSFGQNRMSTGTMQMLFWGFAVLMGLSMSTIFLVYSGTSIAGA
;
A
#
# COMPACT_ATOMS: atom_id res chain seq x y z
N MET A 1 19.74 7.12 -14.31
CA MET A 1 18.54 6.26 -14.35
C MET A 1 18.51 5.22 -13.21
N LEU A 2 19.65 4.63 -12.81
CA LEU A 2 19.71 3.66 -11.69
C LEU A 2 19.09 4.18 -10.38
N SER A 3 19.32 5.45 -10.02
CA SER A 3 18.71 6.06 -8.83
C SER A 3 17.18 6.05 -8.87
N VAL A 4 16.58 6.25 -10.04
CA VAL A 4 15.12 6.22 -10.23
C VAL A 4 14.61 4.79 -10.07
N TYR A 5 15.29 3.80 -10.67
CA TYR A 5 14.91 2.39 -10.50
C TYR A 5 15.04 1.91 -9.06
N ASN A 6 16.10 2.30 -8.35
CA ASN A 6 16.26 1.98 -6.94
C ASN A 6 15.17 2.63 -6.08
N TYR A 7 14.80 3.87 -6.41
CA TYR A 7 13.73 4.59 -5.71
C TYR A 7 12.35 3.95 -5.94
N MET A 8 12.02 3.59 -7.17
CA MET A 8 10.78 2.86 -7.48
C MET A 8 10.77 1.45 -6.88
N GLY A 9 11.88 0.71 -7.02
CA GLY A 9 12.02 -0.65 -6.49
C GLY A 9 11.91 -0.69 -4.97
N SER A 10 12.49 0.28 -4.27
CA SER A 10 12.35 0.39 -2.80
C SER A 10 10.92 0.69 -2.35
N ALA A 11 10.17 1.50 -3.08
CA ALA A 11 8.75 1.74 -2.79
C ALA A 11 7.89 0.49 -3.01
N VAL A 12 8.15 -0.27 -4.09
CA VAL A 12 7.49 -1.56 -4.34
C VAL A 12 7.84 -2.56 -3.23
N LEU A 13 9.11 -2.64 -2.83
CA LEU A 13 9.53 -3.48 -1.72
C LEU A 13 8.83 -3.09 -0.41
N LEU A 14 8.76 -1.79 -0.10
CA LEU A 14 8.03 -1.29 1.08
C LEU A 14 6.55 -1.67 1.03
N THR A 15 5.91 -1.54 -0.14
CA THR A 15 4.51 -1.94 -0.35
C THR A 15 4.30 -3.40 0.03
N GLY A 16 5.18 -4.30 -0.45
CA GLY A 16 5.14 -5.72 -0.12
C GLY A 16 5.36 -5.99 1.38
N ILE A 17 6.33 -5.33 2.00
CA ILE A 17 6.60 -5.45 3.44
C ILE A 17 5.39 -5.03 4.26
N VAL A 18 4.80 -3.87 3.97
CA VAL A 18 3.61 -3.37 4.68
C VAL A 18 2.44 -4.33 4.51
N ALA A 19 2.21 -4.84 3.30
CA ALA A 19 1.15 -5.81 3.04
C ALA A 19 1.33 -7.10 3.86
N MET A 20 2.54 -7.65 3.88
CA MET A 20 2.87 -8.85 4.67
C MET A 20 2.70 -8.62 6.17
N LEU A 21 3.22 -7.50 6.70
CA LEU A 21 3.12 -7.19 8.13
C LEU A 21 1.67 -6.95 8.56
N PHE A 22 0.86 -6.29 7.73
CA PHE A 22 -0.53 -5.98 8.05
C PHE A 22 -1.42 -7.23 8.04
N ALA A 23 -1.12 -8.20 7.18
CA ALA A 23 -1.78 -9.51 7.13
C ALA A 23 -1.16 -10.56 8.05
N TRP A 24 -0.09 -10.21 8.78
CA TRP A 24 0.59 -11.14 9.66
C TRP A 24 -0.33 -11.55 10.82
N GLY A 25 -0.50 -12.85 11.02
CA GLY A 25 -1.42 -13.43 11.99
C GLY A 25 -2.66 -14.05 11.34
N GLY A 26 -2.80 -13.96 10.01
CA GLY A 26 -3.90 -14.60 9.28
C GLY A 26 -5.25 -14.03 9.71
N ALA A 27 -6.15 -14.88 10.19
CA ALA A 27 -7.50 -14.48 10.61
C ALA A 27 -7.51 -13.48 11.78
N GLU A 28 -6.48 -13.49 12.63
CA GLU A 28 -6.35 -12.56 13.76
C GLU A 28 -5.60 -11.26 13.41
N SER A 29 -5.13 -11.15 12.16
CA SER A 29 -4.34 -10.00 11.71
C SER A 29 -5.16 -8.71 11.70
N PRO A 30 -4.50 -7.54 11.82
CA PRO A 30 -5.16 -6.25 11.59
C PRO A 30 -5.84 -6.16 10.22
N ALA A 31 -5.26 -6.74 9.17
CA ALA A 31 -5.90 -6.79 7.86
C ALA A 31 -7.22 -7.58 7.89
N ALA A 32 -7.25 -8.74 8.54
CA ALA A 32 -8.48 -9.54 8.64
C ALA A 32 -9.55 -8.79 9.44
N GLN A 33 -9.16 -8.15 10.55
CA GLN A 33 -10.08 -7.32 11.33
C GLN A 33 -10.66 -6.18 10.48
N VAL A 34 -9.85 -5.46 9.72
CA VAL A 34 -10.36 -4.32 8.92
C VAL A 34 -11.19 -4.77 7.72
N PHE A 35 -10.72 -5.77 6.97
CA PHE A 35 -11.33 -6.12 5.68
C PHE A 35 -12.45 -7.17 5.78
N MET A 36 -12.41 -8.06 6.77
CA MET A 36 -13.39 -9.14 6.92
C MET A 36 -14.50 -8.81 7.94
N SER A 37 -14.21 -8.02 8.98
CA SER A 37 -15.24 -7.65 9.98
C SER A 37 -16.18 -6.53 9.50
N GLY A 38 -15.83 -5.83 8.43
CA GLY A 38 -16.61 -4.73 7.86
C GLY A 38 -16.31 -3.37 8.49
N GLY A 39 -17.16 -2.38 8.24
CA GLY A 39 -17.01 -1.00 8.74
C GLY A 39 -16.40 -0.01 7.74
N ILE A 40 -16.31 1.25 8.16
CA ILE A 40 -15.90 2.37 7.30
C ILE A 40 -14.40 2.38 7.00
N LEU A 41 -13.58 1.86 7.92
CA LEU A 41 -12.11 1.90 7.81
C LEU A 41 -11.60 1.15 6.58
N LYS A 42 -12.27 0.06 6.18
CA LYS A 42 -11.91 -0.68 4.95
C LYS A 42 -11.98 0.21 3.71
N TYR A 43 -12.99 1.06 3.61
CA TYR A 43 -13.18 1.96 2.48
C TYR A 43 -12.17 3.11 2.53
N VAL A 44 -11.86 3.62 3.73
CA VAL A 44 -10.83 4.63 3.91
C VAL A 44 -9.49 4.10 3.41
N ILE A 45 -9.07 2.90 3.85
CA ILE A 45 -7.81 2.31 3.39
C ILE A 45 -7.85 2.03 1.89
N MET A 46 -8.95 1.47 1.38
CA MET A 46 -9.11 1.13 -0.04
C MET A 46 -9.02 2.35 -0.96
N PHE A 47 -9.64 3.48 -0.59
CA PHE A 47 -9.66 4.69 -1.41
C PHE A 47 -8.51 5.66 -1.13
N SER A 48 -7.78 5.49 -0.02
CA SER A 48 -6.68 6.39 0.33
C SER A 48 -5.55 6.49 -0.70
N PRO A 49 -5.11 5.42 -1.41
CA PRO A 49 -4.11 5.57 -2.46
C PRO A 49 -4.62 6.43 -3.61
N LEU A 50 -5.91 6.29 -3.97
CA LEU A 50 -6.54 7.10 -5.01
C LEU A 50 -6.61 8.58 -4.61
N ALA A 51 -6.89 8.86 -3.33
CA ALA A 51 -6.87 10.22 -2.81
C ALA A 51 -5.48 10.86 -2.93
N ILE A 52 -4.39 10.10 -2.69
CA ILE A 52 -3.03 10.61 -2.91
C ILE A 52 -2.77 10.87 -4.39
N VAL A 53 -3.17 9.96 -5.28
CA VAL A 53 -3.03 10.15 -6.73
C VAL A 53 -3.71 11.45 -7.17
N PHE A 54 -4.96 11.68 -6.79
CA PHE A 54 -5.67 12.92 -7.10
C PHE A 54 -5.00 14.15 -6.46
N GLY A 55 -4.55 14.05 -5.22
CA GLY A 55 -3.82 15.11 -4.53
C GLY A 55 -2.56 15.53 -5.28
N MET A 56 -1.78 14.56 -5.76
CA MET A 56 -0.59 14.82 -6.58
C MET A 56 -0.95 15.34 -7.97
N SER A 57 -1.93 14.74 -8.66
CA SER A 57 -2.35 15.17 -9.99
C SER A 57 -2.82 16.62 -10.03
N PHE A 58 -3.59 17.06 -9.04
CA PHE A 58 -4.08 18.45 -8.96
C PHE A 58 -3.12 19.40 -8.24
N GLY A 59 -2.21 18.87 -7.44
CA GLY A 59 -1.32 19.64 -6.57
C GLY A 59 0.12 19.78 -7.07
N GLN A 60 0.54 19.01 -8.07
CA GLN A 60 1.97 18.88 -8.41
C GLN A 60 2.69 20.21 -8.68
N ASN A 61 2.04 21.16 -9.36
CA ASN A 61 2.66 22.44 -9.74
C ASN A 61 2.92 23.38 -8.56
N ARG A 62 2.32 23.11 -7.39
CA ARG A 62 2.41 23.93 -6.17
C ARG A 62 3.04 23.20 -4.98
N MET A 63 3.46 21.95 -5.17
CA MET A 63 4.05 21.12 -4.13
C MET A 63 5.57 21.22 -4.17
N SER A 64 6.20 21.27 -2.99
CA SER A 64 7.65 21.12 -2.90
C SER A 64 8.05 19.68 -3.28
N THR A 65 9.30 19.51 -3.71
CA THR A 65 9.89 18.18 -3.94
C THR A 65 9.81 17.29 -2.71
N GLY A 66 10.02 17.84 -1.51
CA GLY A 66 9.88 17.10 -0.25
C GLY A 66 8.45 16.61 -0.01
N THR A 67 7.45 17.44 -0.29
CA THR A 67 6.03 17.06 -0.19
C THR A 67 5.69 15.91 -1.14
N MET A 68 6.15 15.99 -2.38
CA MET A 68 5.94 14.91 -3.37
C MET A 68 6.58 13.60 -2.92
N GLN A 69 7.80 13.64 -2.36
CA GLN A 69 8.46 12.45 -1.85
C GLN A 69 7.70 11.84 -0.67
N MET A 70 7.20 12.66 0.27
CA MET A 70 6.39 12.17 1.39
C MET A 70 5.09 11.53 0.89
N LEU A 71 4.40 12.15 -0.07
CA LEU A 71 3.18 11.61 -0.67
C LEU A 71 3.46 10.30 -1.40
N PHE A 72 4.58 10.18 -2.11
CA PHE A 72 4.98 8.95 -2.78
C PHE A 72 5.23 7.80 -1.79
N TRP A 73 5.97 8.04 -0.71
CA TRP A 73 6.20 7.02 0.32
C TRP A 73 4.92 6.67 1.09
N GLY A 74 4.08 7.67 1.39
CA GLY A 74 2.76 7.45 1.97
C GLY A 74 1.87 6.61 1.05
N PHE A 75 1.89 6.88 -0.26
CA PHE A 75 1.20 6.07 -1.26
C PHE A 75 1.68 4.62 -1.24
N ALA A 76 3.00 4.38 -1.21
CA ALA A 76 3.54 3.03 -1.14
C ALA A 76 3.05 2.26 0.11
N VAL A 77 3.01 2.92 1.27
CA VAL A 77 2.46 2.32 2.51
C VAL A 77 0.97 2.02 2.37
N LEU A 78 0.16 2.98 1.92
CA LEU A 78 -1.28 2.81 1.79
C LEU A 78 -1.66 1.76 0.74
N MET A 79 -0.89 1.67 -0.35
CA MET A 79 -1.02 0.58 -1.33
C MET A 79 -0.76 -0.78 -0.69
N GLY A 80 0.27 -0.88 0.17
CA GLY A 80 0.56 -2.12 0.90
C GLY A 80 -0.59 -2.52 1.83
N LEU A 81 -1.13 -1.57 2.61
CA LEU A 81 -2.29 -1.83 3.45
C LEU A 81 -3.52 -2.27 2.65
N SER A 82 -3.81 -1.59 1.53
CA SER A 82 -4.94 -1.90 0.64
C SER A 82 -4.86 -3.30 0.01
N MET A 83 -3.65 -3.75 -0.35
CA MET A 83 -3.40 -5.04 -1.01
C MET A 83 -3.09 -6.20 -0.05
N SER A 84 -3.06 -5.95 1.27
CA SER A 84 -2.77 -6.96 2.30
C SER A 84 -3.69 -8.19 2.26
N THR A 85 -4.93 -8.04 1.76
CA THR A 85 -5.90 -9.13 1.65
C THR A 85 -5.45 -10.27 0.74
N ILE A 86 -4.50 -10.03 -0.16
CA ILE A 86 -3.90 -11.08 -1.01
C ILE A 86 -3.34 -12.21 -0.14
N PHE A 87 -2.66 -11.89 0.96
CA PHE A 87 -2.08 -12.87 1.88
C PHE A 87 -3.11 -13.58 2.78
N LEU A 88 -4.35 -13.10 2.80
CA LEU A 88 -5.45 -13.72 3.55
C LEU A 88 -6.31 -14.63 2.67
N VAL A 89 -6.43 -14.30 1.38
CA VAL A 89 -7.33 -14.99 0.44
C VAL A 89 -6.59 -16.07 -0.36
N TYR A 90 -5.33 -15.82 -0.74
CA TYR A 90 -4.56 -16.73 -1.58
C TYR A 90 -3.53 -17.52 -0.77
N SER A 91 -3.24 -18.75 -1.20
CA SER A 91 -2.17 -19.55 -0.59
C SER A 91 -0.78 -19.03 -0.99
N GLY A 92 0.23 -19.36 -0.20
CA GLY A 92 1.62 -19.05 -0.54
C GLY A 92 2.06 -19.63 -1.89
N THR A 93 1.55 -20.80 -2.26
CA THR A 93 1.79 -21.41 -3.59
C THR A 93 1.16 -20.60 -4.72
N SER A 94 -0.02 -20.00 -4.54
CA SER A 94 -0.62 -19.11 -5.53
C SER A 94 0.11 -17.77 -5.65
N ILE A 95 0.74 -17.30 -4.57
CA ILE A 95 1.43 -16.01 -4.52
C ILE A 95 2.87 -16.11 -5.07
N ALA A 96 3.59 -17.17 -4.73
CA ALA A 96 5.03 -17.31 -4.99
C ALA A 96 5.41 -18.64 -5.67
N GLY A 97 4.45 -19.36 -6.23
CA GLY A 97 4.71 -20.55 -7.04
C GLY A 97 5.40 -20.16 -8.34
N ALA A 98 6.63 -20.65 -8.53
CA ALA A 98 7.38 -20.61 -9.78
C ALA A 98 7.08 -21.86 -10.62
#